data_AF-A0ABD1ESN0-F1
#
_entry.id   AF-A0ABD1ESN0-F1
#
_cell.length_a   1.000
_cell.length_b   1.000
_cell.length_c   1.000
_cell.angle_alpha   90.00
_cell.angle_beta   90.00
_cell.angle_gamma   90.00
#
_symmetry.space_group_name_H-M   'P 1'
#
loop_
_entity.id
_entity.type
_entity.pdbx_description
1 polymer ?
#
loop_
_entity_poly.entity_id
_entity_poly.type
_entity_poly.pdbx_seq_one_letter_code
_entity_poly.pdbx_strand_id
1 'polypeptide(L)'
;MAFWYTQNKGSYDGDVFGSSDRWNGLGIFFDSFDNDNKHNNPYIYAVLNDGTKLFDHHNDGTTQQLAGCLRDFRNKPFPTRAKVNYHNNILTLMFHNGMSNNEQDFELCFRAENVVLPKNGYFGLSAATGGLADDHDVIHFLTSSYADPLATASDQMLTEDQQKLQQEYLEYQRKLEQQKEEYRKEHPGEQKEPDLEDWFESDSQRELRQIFQGQNQIFEIIKELNRKLDEVVGKQERTMSLITQQTGAVGSNIPPPPPGQQIPSGGYAGDSIRRHEVDAIFNNQNQVQTAVGEIRQFILEVKQRVDTVINNQARAPTAQVQPVGYDTQSLVSEMRDGLNSLKVGMSQVASQVGQRGSCPTVSCVSVTSVLIIVAVQLLVILGYNIYRDNKESHAKKFY
;
A
#
# COMPACT_ATOMS: atom_id res chain seq x y z
N MET A 1 -0.44 15.78 15.09
CA MET A 1 0.41 16.76 14.35
C MET A 1 -0.28 17.24 13.08
N ALA A 2 0.19 18.31 12.45
CA ALA A 2 -0.38 18.87 11.24
C ALA A 2 0.68 19.33 10.22
N PHE A 3 0.37 19.13 8.94
CA PHE A 3 1.05 19.73 7.80
C PHE A 3 0.23 20.87 7.23
N TRP A 4 0.92 21.94 6.80
CA TRP A 4 0.30 23.17 6.35
C TRP A 4 0.83 23.62 4.99
N TYR A 5 -0.08 24.08 4.15
CA TYR A 5 0.21 24.98 3.04
C TYR A 5 -0.75 26.16 3.10
N THR A 6 -0.30 27.30 3.63
CA THR A 6 -1.18 28.42 4.00
C THR A 6 -0.64 29.75 3.51
N GLN A 7 -1.52 30.69 3.16
CA GLN A 7 -1.11 32.02 2.67
C GLN A 7 -0.27 32.79 3.68
N ASN A 8 -0.57 32.65 4.98
CA ASN A 8 0.17 33.26 6.07
C ASN A 8 0.83 32.16 6.93
N LYS A 9 1.95 32.49 7.59
CA LYS A 9 2.51 31.62 8.62
C LYS A 9 1.52 31.48 9.78
N GLY A 10 1.42 30.27 10.32
CA GLY A 10 0.60 30.00 11.50
C GLY A 10 1.16 30.68 12.75
N SER A 11 0.29 30.89 13.74
CA SER A 11 0.66 31.36 15.07
C SER A 11 1.37 30.25 15.84
N TYR A 12 2.40 30.60 16.60
CA TYR A 12 3.18 29.64 17.39
C TYR A 12 2.45 29.15 18.66
N ASP A 13 1.35 29.81 19.02
CA ASP A 13 0.53 29.59 20.23
C ASP A 13 -0.91 29.21 19.89
N GLY A 14 -1.16 28.72 18.66
CA GLY A 14 -2.51 28.42 18.21
C GLY A 14 -3.02 27.04 18.66
N ASP A 15 -4.34 26.95 18.83
CA ASP A 15 -5.01 25.78 19.40
C ASP A 15 -5.14 24.58 18.43
N VAL A 16 -4.89 24.77 17.14
CA VAL A 16 -5.08 23.73 16.11
C VAL A 16 -3.77 23.02 15.85
N PHE A 17 -3.53 21.93 16.60
CA PHE A 17 -2.28 21.17 16.57
C PHE A 17 -1.04 22.08 16.70
N GLY A 18 -1.12 23.12 17.53
CA GLY A 18 -0.03 24.08 17.75
C GLY A 18 0.08 25.18 16.69
N SER A 19 -0.98 25.42 15.91
CA SER A 19 -1.06 26.44 14.86
C SER A 19 -2.42 27.17 14.89
N SER A 20 -2.54 28.23 14.10
CA SER A 20 -3.70 29.14 14.07
C SER A 20 -5.06 28.43 13.88
N ASP A 21 -6.09 28.95 14.57
CA ASP A 21 -7.49 28.50 14.47
C ASP A 21 -8.16 28.76 13.11
N ARG A 22 -7.60 29.72 12.38
CA ARG A 22 -8.01 30.19 11.05
C ARG A 22 -6.82 30.24 10.13
N TRP A 23 -6.99 29.68 8.95
CA TRP A 23 -5.99 29.73 7.89
C TRP A 23 -6.67 29.88 6.54
N ASN A 24 -5.97 30.49 5.59
CA ASN A 24 -6.34 30.43 4.18
C ASN A 24 -5.40 29.47 3.46
N GLY A 25 -5.91 28.29 3.08
CA GLY A 25 -5.16 27.23 2.43
C GLY A 25 -5.54 25.84 2.94
N LEU A 26 -4.54 24.97 3.02
CA LEU A 26 -4.67 23.55 3.34
C LEU A 26 -4.02 23.22 4.69
N GLY A 27 -4.77 22.52 5.54
CA GLY A 27 -4.25 21.77 6.67
C GLY A 27 -4.45 20.27 6.43
N ILE A 28 -3.42 19.46 6.65
CA ILE A 28 -3.50 17.99 6.70
C ILE A 28 -3.18 17.56 8.11
N PHE A 29 -4.14 16.96 8.78
CA PHE A 29 -4.08 16.58 10.17
C PHE A 29 -3.78 15.09 10.29
N PHE A 30 -2.84 14.77 11.17
CA PHE A 30 -2.51 13.41 11.61
C PHE A 30 -2.96 13.33 13.06
N ASP A 31 -4.18 12.86 13.24
CA ASP A 31 -4.92 12.94 14.49
C ASP A 31 -4.91 11.60 15.22
N SER A 32 -4.19 11.56 16.33
CA SER A 32 -3.96 10.35 17.11
C SER A 32 -5.00 10.13 18.20
N PHE A 33 -5.75 11.16 18.58
CA PHE A 33 -6.61 11.12 19.76
C PHE A 33 -8.08 11.21 19.36
N ASP A 34 -8.87 10.31 19.93
CA ASP A 34 -10.30 10.17 19.67
C ASP A 34 -11.08 11.12 20.59
N ASN A 35 -11.30 12.37 20.15
CA ASN A 35 -12.05 13.34 20.96
C ASN A 35 -13.54 13.04 20.97
N ASP A 36 -14.08 12.52 19.85
CA ASP A 36 -15.50 12.29 19.65
C ASP A 36 -15.99 10.89 20.10
N ASN A 37 -15.07 10.05 20.59
CA ASN A 37 -15.27 8.69 21.08
C ASN A 37 -15.90 7.74 20.05
N LYS A 38 -15.61 7.95 18.75
CA LYS A 38 -16.10 7.08 17.67
C LYS A 38 -15.14 5.96 17.31
N HIS A 39 -13.97 5.86 17.95
CA HIS A 39 -12.98 4.81 17.76
C HIS A 39 -12.49 4.69 16.32
N ASN A 40 -12.34 5.82 15.65
CA ASN A 40 -11.91 5.96 14.26
C ASN A 40 -10.54 6.66 14.14
N ASN A 41 -9.74 6.66 15.20
CA ASN A 41 -8.37 7.18 15.24
C ASN A 41 -7.35 6.03 15.39
N PRO A 42 -6.09 6.20 14.94
CA PRO A 42 -5.53 7.40 14.31
C PRO A 42 -6.05 7.65 12.88
N TYR A 43 -6.36 8.91 12.60
CA TYR A 43 -6.99 9.33 11.35
C TYR A 43 -6.16 10.42 10.67
N ILE A 44 -6.02 10.33 9.35
CA ILE A 44 -5.35 11.35 8.54
C ILE A 44 -6.38 12.02 7.65
N TYR A 45 -6.51 13.34 7.71
CA TYR A 45 -7.52 14.06 6.94
C TYR A 45 -7.07 15.45 6.51
N ALA A 46 -7.61 15.93 5.39
CA ALA A 46 -7.38 17.26 4.85
C ALA A 46 -8.55 18.19 5.13
N VAL A 47 -8.26 19.43 5.49
CA VAL A 47 -9.25 20.51 5.65
C VAL A 47 -8.79 21.72 4.85
N LEU A 48 -9.70 22.21 4.01
CA LEU A 48 -9.54 23.48 3.32
C LEU A 48 -10.25 24.58 4.10
N ASN A 49 -9.57 25.71 4.26
CA ASN A 49 -10.13 26.88 4.90
C ASN A 49 -9.76 28.12 4.08
N ASP A 50 -10.68 29.08 4.03
CA ASP A 50 -10.54 30.35 3.32
C ASP A 50 -10.18 31.51 4.27
N GLY A 51 -9.92 31.18 5.55
CA GLY A 51 -9.64 32.11 6.64
C GLY A 51 -10.86 32.47 7.48
N THR A 52 -12.06 32.01 7.10
CA THR A 52 -13.30 32.39 7.79
C THR A 52 -13.77 31.37 8.84
N LYS A 53 -13.41 30.09 8.67
CA LYS A 53 -13.91 29.01 9.53
C LYS A 53 -12.98 28.80 10.73
N LEU A 54 -13.58 28.63 11.90
CA LEU A 54 -12.90 28.11 13.09
C LEU A 54 -12.85 26.59 13.00
N PHE A 55 -11.71 26.00 13.35
CA PHE A 55 -11.59 24.54 13.39
C PHE A 55 -12.39 23.93 14.54
N ASP A 56 -13.17 22.89 14.24
CA ASP A 56 -13.97 22.16 15.24
C ASP A 56 -13.16 21.04 15.87
N HIS A 57 -12.43 21.36 16.95
CA HIS A 57 -11.61 20.39 17.67
C HIS A 57 -12.43 19.34 18.44
N HIS A 58 -13.68 19.64 18.80
CA HIS A 58 -14.50 18.73 19.60
C HIS A 58 -15.00 17.52 18.79
N ASN A 59 -15.21 17.72 17.48
CA ASN A 59 -15.67 16.69 16.56
C ASN A 59 -14.59 16.30 15.54
N ASP A 60 -13.31 16.48 15.86
CA ASP A 60 -12.16 16.13 15.02
C ASP A 60 -12.26 16.67 13.58
N GLY A 61 -12.81 17.88 13.41
CA GLY A 61 -13.00 18.50 12.11
C GLY A 61 -13.88 17.69 11.14
N THR A 62 -14.67 16.72 11.62
CA THR A 62 -15.42 15.76 10.78
C THR A 62 -16.35 16.44 9.76
N THR A 63 -16.92 17.60 10.11
CA THR A 63 -17.82 18.38 9.23
C THR A 63 -17.06 19.28 8.25
N GLN A 64 -15.76 19.46 8.45
CA GLN A 64 -14.88 20.36 7.70
C GLN A 64 -13.88 19.59 6.83
N GLN A 65 -13.76 18.29 7.03
CA GLN A 65 -12.88 17.43 6.24
C GLN A 65 -13.29 17.40 4.78
N LEU A 66 -12.29 17.48 3.92
CA LEU A 66 -12.42 17.28 2.48
C LEU A 66 -12.31 15.79 2.13
N ALA A 67 -11.31 15.13 2.68
CA ALA A 67 -11.02 13.72 2.48
C ALA A 67 -10.08 13.23 3.59
N GLY A 68 -10.09 11.92 3.86
CA GLY A 68 -9.25 11.33 4.89
C GLY A 68 -9.16 9.81 4.77
N CYS A 69 -8.32 9.20 5.59
CA CYS A 69 -8.18 7.75 5.70
C CYS A 69 -7.78 7.33 7.12
N LEU A 70 -8.18 6.11 7.50
CA LEU A 70 -7.73 5.49 8.74
C LEU A 70 -6.33 4.91 8.54
N ARG A 71 -5.35 5.45 9.27
CA ARG A 71 -3.96 5.00 9.21
C ARG A 71 -3.34 5.18 10.59
N ASP A 72 -2.98 4.05 11.20
CA ASP A 72 -2.15 4.09 12.39
C ASP A 72 -0.72 4.51 12.01
N PHE A 73 -0.26 5.59 12.62
CA PHE A 73 1.05 6.19 12.40
C PHE A 73 1.88 6.30 13.69
N ARG A 74 1.40 5.73 14.81
CA ARG A 74 2.08 5.77 16.10
C ARG A 74 2.94 4.51 16.29
N ASN A 75 4.04 4.66 17.04
CA ASN A 75 4.89 3.55 17.52
C ASN A 75 5.26 2.53 16.44
N LYS A 76 5.62 3.02 15.25
CA LYS A 76 6.00 2.18 14.12
C LYS A 76 7.49 1.84 14.17
N PRO A 77 7.90 0.64 13.73
CA PRO A 77 9.30 0.21 13.77
C PRO A 77 10.20 0.98 12.81
N PHE A 78 9.65 1.48 11.70
CA PHE A 78 10.35 2.38 10.78
C PHE A 78 9.63 3.73 10.69
N PRO A 79 10.35 4.82 10.31
CA PRO A 79 9.73 6.13 10.14
C PRO A 79 8.54 6.10 9.17
N THR A 80 7.41 6.64 9.60
CA THR A 80 6.26 6.88 8.73
C THR A 80 6.57 8.02 7.76
N ARG A 81 5.94 8.00 6.58
CA ARG A 81 6.16 9.02 5.55
C ARG A 81 4.85 9.46 4.93
N ALA A 82 4.65 10.76 4.81
CA ALA A 82 3.53 11.33 4.09
C ALA A 82 4.03 12.01 2.82
N LYS A 83 3.51 11.61 1.66
CA LYS A 83 3.81 12.21 0.36
C LYS A 83 2.57 12.99 -0.11
N VAL A 84 2.64 14.31 0.02
CA VAL A 84 1.58 15.24 -0.39
C VAL A 84 1.88 15.73 -1.80
N ASN A 85 0.99 15.41 -2.75
CA ASN A 85 1.10 15.83 -4.14
C ASN A 85 -0.07 16.74 -4.48
N TYR A 86 0.22 17.94 -4.97
CA TYR A 86 -0.78 18.85 -5.51
C TYR A 86 -0.42 19.22 -6.95
N HIS A 87 -1.24 18.79 -7.91
CA HIS A 87 -1.02 19.03 -9.33
C HIS A 87 -2.36 19.09 -10.07
N ASN A 88 -2.53 20.05 -10.98
CA ASN A 88 -3.78 20.25 -11.74
C ASN A 88 -5.05 20.23 -10.87
N ASN A 89 -5.03 20.97 -9.75
CA ASN A 89 -6.14 21.05 -8.78
C ASN A 89 -6.53 19.70 -8.14
N ILE A 90 -5.66 18.70 -8.21
CA ILE A 90 -5.83 17.41 -7.56
C ILE A 90 -4.84 17.31 -6.41
N LEU A 91 -5.38 17.13 -5.20
CA LEU A 91 -4.62 16.83 -4.00
C LEU A 91 -4.62 15.32 -3.77
N THR A 92 -3.43 14.72 -3.70
CA THR A 92 -3.27 13.30 -3.40
C THR A 92 -2.33 13.16 -2.21
N LEU A 93 -2.76 12.43 -1.19
CA LEU A 93 -1.91 12.01 -0.09
C LEU A 93 -1.62 10.52 -0.21
N MET A 94 -0.34 10.18 -0.28
CA MET A 94 0.13 8.81 -0.10
C MET A 94 0.85 8.66 1.23
N PHE A 95 0.74 7.51 1.87
CA PHE A 95 1.25 7.26 3.21
C PHE A 95 2.03 5.94 3.27
N HIS A 96 3.22 6.00 3.87
CA HIS A 96 4.02 4.84 4.25
C HIS A 96 3.82 4.59 5.74
N ASN A 97 3.27 3.42 6.10
CA ASN A 97 2.81 3.10 7.45
C ASN A 97 3.91 2.67 8.44
N GLY A 98 5.18 2.67 8.01
CA GLY A 98 6.32 2.36 8.88
C GLY A 98 6.49 0.88 9.22
N MET A 99 5.82 -0.04 8.52
CA MET A 99 5.94 -1.50 8.72
C MET A 99 7.02 -2.15 7.85
N SER A 100 7.58 -1.43 6.88
CA SER A 100 8.64 -1.90 5.99
C SER A 100 9.83 -0.94 6.03
N ASN A 101 11.03 -1.46 5.74
CA ASN A 101 12.22 -0.64 5.54
C ASN A 101 12.31 -0.06 4.11
N ASN A 102 11.41 -0.48 3.21
CA ASN A 102 11.36 0.02 1.85
C ASN A 102 10.71 1.40 1.81
N GLU A 103 11.52 2.44 1.67
CA GLU A 103 11.06 3.83 1.65
C GLU A 103 10.03 4.18 0.57
N GLN A 104 9.90 3.35 -0.47
CA GLN A 104 8.96 3.54 -1.58
C GLN A 104 7.61 2.85 -1.37
N ASP A 105 7.40 2.18 -0.24
CA ASP A 105 6.20 1.40 0.04
C ASP A 105 4.98 2.26 0.43
N PHE A 106 4.65 3.23 -0.41
CA PHE A 106 3.53 4.13 -0.21
C PHE A 106 2.20 3.49 -0.59
N GLU A 107 1.17 3.77 0.21
CA GLU A 107 -0.22 3.46 -0.09
C GLU A 107 -1.02 4.74 -0.33
N LEU A 108 -2.07 4.65 -1.14
CA LEU A 108 -3.01 5.76 -1.27
C LEU A 108 -3.76 5.94 0.06
N CYS A 109 -3.74 7.15 0.62
CA CYS A 109 -4.61 7.52 1.73
C CYS A 109 -5.89 8.16 1.19
N PHE A 110 -5.76 9.29 0.49
CA PHE A 110 -6.89 9.92 -0.18
C PHE A 110 -6.46 10.69 -1.43
N ARG A 111 -7.45 10.93 -2.30
CA ARG A 111 -7.34 11.80 -3.47
C ARG A 111 -8.57 12.70 -3.52
N ALA A 112 -8.37 14.00 -3.62
CA ALA A 112 -9.42 15.00 -3.74
C ALA A 112 -9.21 15.85 -4.99
N GLU A 113 -10.26 16.02 -5.78
CA GLU A 113 -10.27 16.81 -7.00
C GLU A 113 -10.85 18.20 -6.75
N ASN A 114 -10.61 19.13 -7.69
CA ASN A 114 -11.11 20.52 -7.63
C ASN A 114 -10.66 21.28 -6.37
N VAL A 115 -9.48 20.94 -5.85
CA VAL A 115 -8.86 21.63 -4.71
C VAL A 115 -8.23 22.92 -5.22
N VAL A 116 -8.64 24.06 -4.64
CA VAL A 116 -8.10 25.38 -4.96
C VAL A 116 -7.27 25.86 -3.79
N LEU A 117 -5.96 26.02 -4.01
CA LEU A 117 -5.02 26.54 -3.03
C LEU A 117 -4.58 27.96 -3.40
N PRO A 118 -4.15 28.79 -2.44
CA PRO A 118 -3.57 30.08 -2.73
C PRO A 118 -2.32 29.92 -3.61
N LYS A 119 -2.08 30.85 -4.54
CA LYS A 119 -0.92 30.77 -5.47
C LYS A 119 0.42 30.84 -4.76
N ASN A 120 0.48 31.63 -3.69
CA ASN A 120 1.65 31.78 -2.84
C ASN A 120 1.26 31.38 -1.43
N GLY A 121 2.11 30.60 -0.78
CA GLY A 121 1.88 30.12 0.57
C GLY A 121 3.17 29.63 1.21
N TYR A 122 3.08 29.39 2.51
CA TYR A 122 4.12 28.85 3.35
C TYR A 122 3.83 27.38 3.60
N PHE A 123 4.86 26.56 3.46
CA PHE A 123 4.86 25.21 4.01
C PHE A 123 5.15 25.28 5.50
N GLY A 124 4.43 24.48 6.29
CA GLY A 124 4.59 24.43 7.74
C GLY A 124 4.28 23.07 8.31
N LEU A 125 4.81 22.82 9.50
CA LEU A 125 4.48 21.69 10.35
C LEU A 125 4.23 22.21 11.75
N SER A 126 3.28 21.60 12.45
CA SER A 126 3.03 21.90 13.86
C SER A 126 2.57 20.64 14.58
N ALA A 127 2.75 20.62 15.90
CA ALA A 127 2.20 19.61 16.77
C ALA A 127 1.82 20.23 18.10
N ALA A 128 0.89 19.60 18.80
CA ALA A 128 0.53 19.93 20.16
C ALA A 128 0.20 18.65 20.93
N THR A 129 0.29 18.74 22.25
CA THR A 129 -0.09 17.68 23.19
C THR A 129 -1.17 18.21 24.12
N GLY A 130 -2.02 17.32 24.63
CA GLY A 130 -3.07 17.65 25.59
C GLY A 130 -2.79 17.05 26.96
N GLY A 131 -3.83 16.51 27.60
CA GLY A 131 -3.68 15.73 28.84
C GLY A 131 -2.92 14.41 28.64
N LEU A 132 -3.03 13.82 27.44
CA LEU A 132 -2.13 12.77 26.95
C LEU A 132 -1.10 13.40 26.01
N ALA A 133 0.11 12.86 26.03
CA ALA A 133 1.24 13.36 25.27
C ALA A 133 1.94 12.23 24.53
N ASP A 134 2.37 12.55 23.30
CA ASP A 134 3.24 11.74 22.45
C ASP A 134 4.39 12.65 21.98
N ASP A 135 5.55 12.06 21.72
CA ASP A 135 6.63 12.74 21.01
C ASP A 135 6.29 12.85 19.51
N HIS A 136 6.52 14.04 18.96
CA HIS A 136 6.17 14.37 17.58
C HIS A 136 7.42 14.76 16.79
N ASP A 137 8.10 13.76 16.22
CA ASP A 137 9.37 13.96 15.54
C ASP A 137 9.20 14.10 14.01
N VAL A 138 9.95 15.06 13.45
CA VAL A 138 10.05 15.27 12.00
C VAL A 138 11.50 15.08 11.61
N ILE A 139 11.79 13.98 10.92
CA ILE A 139 13.16 13.66 10.48
C ILE A 139 13.53 14.49 9.25
N HIS A 140 12.62 14.57 8.27
CA HIS A 140 12.85 15.27 7.00
C HIS A 140 11.59 16.01 6.55
N PHE A 141 11.81 17.19 5.97
CA PHE A 141 10.78 17.96 5.27
C PHE A 141 11.28 18.33 3.86
N LEU A 142 10.89 17.53 2.88
CA LEU A 142 11.38 17.66 1.50
C LEU A 142 10.28 18.24 0.62
N THR A 143 10.59 19.30 -0.10
CA THR A 143 9.68 19.94 -1.07
C THR A 143 10.27 19.88 -2.46
N SER A 144 9.43 19.65 -3.45
CA SER A 144 9.81 19.63 -4.86
C SER A 144 8.69 20.25 -5.70
N SER A 145 9.05 20.91 -6.79
CA SER A 145 8.11 21.44 -7.77
C SER A 145 7.95 20.46 -8.92
N TYR A 146 6.72 20.30 -9.42
CA TYR A 146 6.51 19.69 -10.73
C TYR A 146 7.14 20.63 -11.78
N ALA A 147 8.10 20.12 -12.55
CA ALA A 147 8.71 20.89 -13.62
C ALA A 147 7.61 21.26 -14.64
N ASP A 148 7.52 22.54 -14.98
CA ASP A 148 6.66 22.99 -16.08
C ASP A 148 7.28 22.46 -17.39
N PRO A 149 6.57 21.66 -18.21
CA PRO A 149 7.08 21.25 -19.51
C PRO A 149 7.42 22.43 -20.45
N LEU A 150 6.97 23.66 -20.15
CA LEU A 150 7.33 24.89 -20.86
C LEU A 150 8.56 25.63 -20.30
N ALA A 151 9.08 25.24 -19.14
CA ALA A 151 10.27 25.85 -18.53
C ALA A 151 11.58 25.26 -19.07
N THR A 152 11.75 25.26 -20.39
CA THR A 152 12.99 24.80 -21.05
C THR A 152 14.14 25.83 -21.00
N ALA A 153 13.96 26.97 -20.34
CA ALA A 153 14.96 28.04 -20.30
C ALA A 153 15.76 28.14 -18.97
N SER A 154 15.27 27.57 -17.87
CA SER A 154 15.95 27.61 -16.56
C SER A 154 16.76 26.36 -16.22
N ASP A 155 16.61 25.30 -17.02
CA ASP A 155 17.20 23.98 -16.74
C ASP A 155 18.74 23.98 -16.87
N GLN A 156 19.30 24.86 -17.70
CA GLN A 156 20.76 24.92 -17.91
C GLN A 156 21.52 25.44 -16.67
N MET A 157 20.96 26.38 -15.89
CA MET A 157 21.64 26.88 -14.68
C MET A 157 21.42 25.96 -13.46
N LEU A 158 20.25 25.32 -13.35
CA LEU A 158 19.96 24.36 -12.28
C LEU A 158 20.79 23.06 -12.40
N THR A 159 21.08 22.63 -13.64
CA THR A 159 21.89 21.43 -13.88
C THR A 159 23.35 21.63 -13.45
N GLU A 160 23.92 22.81 -13.68
CA GLU A 160 25.30 23.12 -13.25
C GLU A 160 25.43 23.17 -11.73
N ASP A 161 24.50 23.83 -11.03
CA ASP A 161 24.50 23.87 -9.56
C ASP A 161 24.26 22.49 -8.95
N GLN A 162 23.36 21.67 -9.51
CA GLN A 162 23.16 20.28 -9.06
C GLN A 162 24.42 19.42 -9.25
N GLN A 163 25.12 19.56 -10.38
CA GLN A 163 26.38 18.84 -10.62
C GLN A 163 27.47 19.28 -9.65
N LYS A 164 27.52 20.57 -9.30
CA LYS A 164 28.48 21.12 -8.34
C LYS A 164 28.22 20.62 -6.92
N LEU A 165 26.97 20.61 -6.48
CA LEU A 165 26.55 20.02 -5.20
C LEU A 165 26.86 18.52 -5.13
N GLN A 166 26.65 17.78 -6.23
CA GLN A 166 26.97 16.36 -6.29
C GLN A 166 28.49 16.10 -6.24
N GLN A 167 29.30 16.95 -6.88
CA GLN A 167 30.75 16.90 -6.76
C GLN A 167 31.24 17.21 -5.34
N GLU A 168 30.70 18.26 -4.70
CA GLU A 168 31.02 18.60 -3.31
C GLU A 168 30.68 17.46 -2.35
N TYR A 169 29.54 16.79 -2.54
CA TYR A 169 29.15 15.63 -1.76
C TYR A 169 30.11 14.45 -1.93
N LEU A 170 30.53 14.15 -3.16
CA LEU A 170 31.50 13.10 -3.46
C LEU A 170 32.89 13.41 -2.86
N GLU A 171 33.33 14.67 -2.93
CA GLU A 171 34.57 15.09 -2.29
C GLU A 171 34.50 14.98 -0.77
N TYR A 172 33.36 15.36 -0.18
CA TYR A 172 33.14 15.23 1.25
C TYR A 172 33.18 13.77 1.71
N GLN A 173 32.52 12.86 0.99
CA GLN A 173 32.60 11.41 1.27
C GLN A 173 34.03 10.89 1.19
N ARG A 174 34.78 11.28 0.14
CA ARG A 174 36.18 10.85 -0.02
C ARG A 174 37.06 11.37 1.12
N LYS A 175 36.87 12.62 1.56
CA LYS A 175 37.59 13.19 2.72
C LYS A 175 37.24 12.45 4.01
N LEU A 176 35.97 12.07 4.19
CA LEU A 176 35.53 11.31 5.36
C LEU A 176 36.17 9.92 5.40
N GLU A 177 36.24 9.23 4.26
CA GLU A 177 36.92 7.93 4.14
C GLU A 177 38.42 8.04 4.41
N GLN A 178 39.08 9.07 3.85
CA GLN A 178 40.50 9.34 4.12
C GLN A 178 40.73 9.60 5.61
N GLN A 179 39.92 10.42 6.26
CA GLN A 179 40.02 10.67 7.70
C GLN A 179 39.76 9.40 8.51
N LYS A 180 38.80 8.56 8.14
CA LYS A 180 38.57 7.26 8.79
C LYS A 180 39.78 6.34 8.64
N GLU A 181 40.43 6.34 7.48
CA GLU A 181 41.61 5.51 7.23
C GLU A 181 42.87 6.05 7.91
N GLU A 182 43.04 7.37 7.99
CA GLU A 182 44.08 8.03 8.79
C GLU A 182 43.87 7.75 10.28
N TYR A 183 42.65 7.90 10.79
CA TYR A 183 42.28 7.54 12.16
C TYR A 183 42.60 6.07 12.45
N ARG A 184 42.27 5.16 11.51
CA ARG A 184 42.58 3.72 11.61
C ARG A 184 44.08 3.42 11.59
N LYS A 185 44.88 4.20 10.86
CA LYS A 185 46.35 4.08 10.83
C LYS A 185 47.01 4.62 12.10
N GLU A 186 46.45 5.68 12.68
CA GLU A 186 46.93 6.31 13.92
C GLU A 186 46.48 5.54 15.17
N HIS A 187 45.40 4.75 15.10
CA HIS A 187 44.87 3.95 16.20
C HIS A 187 44.86 2.44 15.88
N PRO A 188 46.03 1.80 15.66
CA PRO A 188 46.14 0.38 15.30
C PRO A 188 45.73 -0.60 16.43
N GLY A 189 45.38 -0.09 17.62
CA GLY A 189 44.93 -0.87 18.79
C GLY A 189 43.44 -0.78 19.12
N GLU A 190 42.66 0.05 18.43
CA GLU A 190 41.20 0.18 18.62
C GLU A 190 40.40 -0.68 17.63
N GLN A 191 40.98 -1.79 17.13
CA GLN A 191 40.22 -2.84 16.44
C GLN A 191 39.50 -3.72 17.46
N LYS A 192 38.50 -3.14 18.10
CA LYS A 192 37.26 -3.82 18.43
C LYS A 192 36.15 -2.82 18.15
N GLU A 193 35.55 -2.92 16.97
CA GLU A 193 34.09 -2.84 17.01
C GLU A 193 33.70 -3.94 18.00
N PRO A 194 33.10 -3.61 19.16
CA PRO A 194 32.41 -4.66 19.86
C PRO A 194 31.34 -5.11 18.88
N ASP A 195 31.30 -6.41 18.65
CA ASP A 195 30.22 -7.14 17.99
C ASP A 195 28.94 -6.95 18.83
N LEU A 196 28.42 -5.72 18.83
CA LEU A 196 27.26 -5.25 19.58
C LEU A 196 25.97 -5.87 19.03
N GLU A 197 26.04 -6.44 17.84
CA GLU A 197 24.91 -7.06 17.16
C GLU A 197 24.66 -8.50 17.68
N ASP A 198 25.68 -9.19 18.21
CA ASP A 198 25.56 -10.57 18.71
C ASP A 198 25.36 -10.67 20.24
N TRP A 199 25.52 -9.59 21.02
CA TRP A 199 25.45 -9.64 22.49
C TRP A 199 24.08 -9.32 23.09
N PHE A 200 23.07 -8.96 22.28
CA PHE A 200 21.77 -8.52 22.79
C PHE A 200 20.50 -9.07 22.08
N GLU A 201 20.58 -10.07 21.20
CA GLU A 201 19.34 -10.75 20.78
C GLU A 201 18.86 -11.69 21.90
N SER A 202 18.02 -11.19 22.81
CA SER A 202 17.24 -12.05 23.72
C SER A 202 16.25 -12.89 22.92
N ASP A 203 15.90 -14.09 23.40
CA ASP A 203 14.92 -14.98 22.72
C ASP A 203 13.61 -14.24 22.37
N SER A 204 13.19 -13.27 23.19
CA SER A 204 12.04 -12.39 22.94
C SER A 204 12.19 -11.49 21.71
N GLN A 205 13.39 -11.02 21.37
CA GLN A 205 13.63 -10.22 20.15
C GLN A 205 13.56 -11.09 18.90
N ARG A 206 14.03 -12.34 18.99
CA ARG A 206 13.92 -13.31 17.89
C ARG A 206 12.46 -13.66 17.61
N GLU A 207 11.66 -13.85 18.66
CA GLU A 207 10.20 -14.03 18.55
C GLU A 207 9.52 -12.79 17.97
N LEU A 208 9.89 -11.58 18.43
CA LEU A 208 9.37 -10.34 17.86
C LEU A 208 9.70 -10.21 16.37
N ARG A 209 10.90 -10.59 15.95
CA ARG A 209 11.32 -10.58 14.54
C ARG A 209 10.53 -11.57 13.70
N GLN A 210 10.26 -12.77 14.22
CA GLN A 210 9.42 -13.76 13.54
C GLN A 210 7.96 -13.29 13.43
N ILE A 211 7.42 -12.69 14.50
CA ILE A 211 6.09 -12.06 14.48
C ILE A 211 6.06 -10.93 13.47
N PHE A 212 7.09 -10.09 13.44
CA PHE A 212 7.20 -8.97 12.51
C PHE A 212 7.28 -9.44 11.05
N GLN A 213 8.06 -10.50 10.77
CA GLN A 213 8.10 -11.13 9.45
C GLN A 213 6.74 -11.70 9.04
N GLY A 214 6.04 -12.37 9.96
CA GLY A 214 4.69 -12.88 9.71
C GLY A 214 3.67 -11.75 9.47
N GLN A 215 3.70 -10.70 10.28
CA GLN A 215 2.84 -9.53 10.13
C GLN A 215 3.11 -8.80 8.82
N ASN A 216 4.37 -8.63 8.41
CA ASN A 216 4.70 -7.96 7.16
C ASN A 216 4.21 -8.77 5.95
N GLN A 217 4.30 -10.10 5.98
CA GLN A 217 3.71 -10.95 4.94
C GLN A 217 2.19 -10.84 4.87
N ILE A 218 1.50 -10.82 6.02
CA ILE A 218 0.05 -10.61 6.08
C ILE A 218 -0.31 -9.22 5.55
N PHE A 219 0.46 -8.21 5.92
CA PHE A 219 0.26 -6.83 5.49
C PHE A 219 0.38 -6.70 3.96
N GLU A 220 1.41 -7.29 3.35
CA GLU A 220 1.57 -7.33 1.89
C GLU A 220 0.39 -8.01 1.19
N ILE A 221 -0.13 -9.11 1.75
CA ILE A 221 -1.30 -9.80 1.21
C ILE A 221 -2.55 -8.90 1.32
N ILE A 222 -2.75 -8.21 2.45
CA ILE A 222 -3.86 -7.26 2.64
C ILE A 222 -3.74 -6.08 1.67
N LYS A 223 -2.53 -5.57 1.45
CA LYS A 223 -2.27 -4.49 0.49
C LYS A 223 -2.59 -4.90 -0.94
N GLU A 224 -2.18 -6.10 -1.35
CA GLU A 224 -2.54 -6.62 -2.67
C GLU A 224 -4.05 -6.86 -2.80
N LEU A 225 -4.70 -7.35 -1.74
CA LEU A 225 -6.16 -7.50 -1.71
C LEU A 225 -6.87 -6.16 -1.84
N ASN A 226 -6.45 -5.12 -1.11
CA ASN A 226 -7.01 -3.77 -1.23
C ASN A 226 -6.79 -3.20 -2.63
N ARG A 227 -5.59 -3.35 -3.19
CA ARG A 227 -5.30 -2.92 -4.57
C ARG A 227 -6.21 -3.61 -5.59
N LYS A 228 -6.46 -4.91 -5.40
CA LYS A 228 -7.40 -5.67 -6.24
C LYS A 228 -8.85 -5.25 -6.04
N LEU A 229 -9.23 -4.91 -4.81
CA LEU A 229 -10.56 -4.43 -4.48
C LEU A 229 -10.81 -3.05 -5.10
N ASP A 230 -9.85 -2.12 -5.02
CA ASP A 230 -9.90 -0.82 -5.69
C ASP A 230 -9.96 -0.97 -7.22
N GLU A 231 -9.24 -1.94 -7.79
CA GLU A 231 -9.32 -2.26 -9.22
C GLU A 231 -10.72 -2.72 -9.62
N VAL A 232 -11.38 -3.51 -8.77
CA VAL A 232 -12.75 -4.02 -9.00
C VAL A 232 -13.80 -2.93 -8.79
N VAL A 233 -13.69 -2.14 -7.72
CA VAL A 233 -14.58 -0.99 -7.44
C VAL A 233 -14.47 0.04 -8.56
N GLY A 234 -13.26 0.39 -8.98
CA GLY A 234 -13.04 1.30 -10.12
C GLY A 234 -13.59 0.77 -11.44
N LYS A 235 -13.55 -0.56 -11.67
CA LYS A 235 -14.21 -1.19 -12.84
C LYS A 235 -15.74 -1.13 -12.72
N GLN A 236 -16.31 -1.33 -11.53
CA GLN A 236 -17.74 -1.19 -11.30
C GLN A 236 -18.22 0.25 -11.48
N GLU A 237 -17.51 1.25 -10.95
CA GLU A 237 -17.85 2.66 -11.15
C GLU A 237 -17.80 3.06 -12.62
N ARG A 238 -16.77 2.62 -13.38
CA ARG A 238 -16.69 2.88 -14.82
C ARG A 238 -17.80 2.19 -15.60
N THR A 239 -18.14 0.95 -15.23
CA THR A 239 -19.24 0.20 -15.87
C THR A 239 -20.59 0.83 -15.56
N MET A 240 -20.80 1.27 -14.32
CA MET A 240 -22.04 1.92 -13.88
C MET A 240 -22.18 3.33 -14.46
N SER A 241 -21.07 4.06 -14.62
CA SER A 241 -21.00 5.33 -15.35
C SER A 241 -21.40 5.17 -16.81
N LEU A 242 -20.86 4.16 -17.52
CA LEU A 242 -21.21 3.86 -18.91
C LEU A 242 -22.71 3.49 -19.06
N ILE A 243 -23.27 2.71 -18.12
CA ILE A 243 -24.69 2.34 -18.13
C ILE A 243 -25.60 3.54 -17.79
N THR A 244 -25.16 4.43 -16.89
CA THR A 244 -25.93 5.63 -16.52
C THR A 244 -25.94 6.65 -17.66
N GLN A 245 -24.84 6.76 -18.41
CA GLN A 245 -24.78 7.62 -19.60
C GLN A 245 -25.66 7.09 -20.75
N GLN A 246 -25.93 5.78 -20.78
CA GLN A 246 -26.76 5.14 -21.81
C GLN A 246 -28.25 5.07 -21.42
N THR A 247 -28.60 5.12 -20.13
CA THR A 247 -29.99 5.11 -19.64
C THR A 247 -30.60 6.51 -19.49
N GLY A 248 -29.81 7.59 -19.53
CA GLY A 248 -30.26 8.98 -19.36
C GLY A 248 -30.99 9.63 -20.54
N ALA A 249 -31.23 8.94 -21.66
CA ALA A 249 -31.80 9.54 -22.88
C ALA A 249 -33.26 9.13 -23.19
N VAL A 250 -34.01 8.57 -22.23
CA VAL A 250 -35.44 8.22 -22.44
C VAL A 250 -36.28 8.75 -21.28
N GLY A 251 -36.64 10.03 -21.34
CA GLY A 251 -37.44 10.65 -20.30
C GLY A 251 -37.93 12.05 -20.65
N SER A 252 -38.61 12.21 -21.78
CA SER A 252 -39.45 13.41 -21.99
C SER A 252 -40.75 13.05 -22.70
N ASN A 253 -41.85 13.52 -22.11
CA ASN A 253 -43.24 13.38 -22.54
C ASN A 253 -43.44 13.83 -24.00
N ILE A 254 -44.01 12.97 -24.85
CA ILE A 254 -44.53 13.34 -26.17
C ILE A 254 -45.96 12.76 -26.32
N PRO A 255 -46.97 13.55 -26.75
CA PRO A 255 -48.34 13.06 -26.98
C PRO A 255 -48.42 12.19 -28.26
N PRO A 256 -49.45 11.33 -28.40
CA PRO A 256 -49.52 10.40 -29.53
C PRO A 256 -49.85 11.11 -30.86
N PRO A 257 -49.31 10.66 -32.02
CA PRO A 257 -49.61 11.26 -33.32
C PRO A 257 -50.80 10.57 -34.02
N PRO A 258 -51.41 11.20 -35.04
CA PRO A 258 -52.54 10.66 -35.79
C PRO A 258 -52.11 9.63 -36.85
N PRO A 259 -52.99 8.74 -37.31
CA PRO A 259 -52.62 7.66 -38.22
C PRO A 259 -52.60 8.14 -39.68
N GLY A 260 -51.46 7.94 -40.33
CA GLY A 260 -51.36 7.85 -41.79
C GLY A 260 -50.49 8.92 -42.46
N GLN A 261 -49.19 8.63 -42.59
CA GLN A 261 -48.38 8.94 -43.79
C GLN A 261 -46.96 8.38 -43.65
N GLN A 262 -46.47 7.72 -44.71
CA GLN A 262 -45.08 7.30 -44.93
C GLN A 262 -44.27 8.48 -45.48
N ILE A 263 -43.01 8.72 -45.06
CA ILE A 263 -41.80 9.00 -45.89
C ILE A 263 -40.49 8.80 -45.01
N PRO A 264 -39.22 8.95 -45.47
CA PRO A 264 -38.24 7.87 -45.70
C PRO A 264 -36.87 7.97 -44.95
N SER A 265 -36.03 6.94 -45.11
CA SER A 265 -34.55 6.90 -45.07
C SER A 265 -33.75 7.65 -43.99
N GLY A 266 -32.90 6.92 -43.25
CA GLY A 266 -31.73 7.49 -42.56
C GLY A 266 -31.37 6.72 -41.31
N GLY A 267 -30.21 6.04 -41.31
CA GLY A 267 -29.81 5.12 -40.26
C GLY A 267 -29.43 5.80 -38.94
N TYR A 268 -29.61 5.06 -37.84
CA TYR A 268 -28.70 5.03 -36.69
C TYR A 268 -28.84 3.64 -36.04
N ALA A 269 -27.71 2.95 -35.89
CA ALA A 269 -27.60 1.71 -35.15
C ALA A 269 -27.83 1.99 -33.66
N GLY A 270 -29.01 1.65 -33.16
CA GLY A 270 -29.29 1.51 -31.74
C GLY A 270 -29.32 0.03 -31.38
N ASP A 271 -28.19 -0.52 -30.92
CA ASP A 271 -28.15 -1.87 -30.35
C ASP A 271 -28.77 -1.76 -28.94
N SER A 272 -30.05 -2.10 -28.85
CA SER A 272 -30.75 -2.29 -27.59
C SER A 272 -30.14 -3.48 -26.85
N ILE A 273 -29.73 -3.27 -25.60
CA ILE A 273 -29.19 -4.28 -24.67
C ILE A 273 -29.93 -5.62 -24.85
N ARG A 274 -29.17 -6.65 -25.22
CA ARG A 274 -29.74 -7.96 -25.57
C ARG A 274 -29.95 -8.78 -24.30
N ARG A 275 -31.10 -9.46 -24.17
CA ARG A 275 -31.49 -10.31 -23.01
C ARG A 275 -30.36 -11.16 -22.39
N HIS A 276 -29.44 -11.67 -23.20
CA HIS A 276 -28.29 -12.45 -22.71
C HIS A 276 -27.32 -11.69 -21.79
N GLU A 277 -27.20 -10.37 -21.92
CA GLU A 277 -26.35 -9.53 -21.05
C GLU A 277 -27.01 -9.34 -19.69
N VAL A 278 -28.34 -9.24 -19.67
CA VAL A 278 -29.14 -9.16 -18.44
C VAL A 278 -29.05 -10.49 -17.68
N ASP A 279 -29.14 -11.63 -18.36
CA ASP A 279 -28.98 -12.95 -17.74
C ASP A 279 -27.55 -13.15 -17.18
N ALA A 280 -26.53 -12.63 -17.87
CA ALA A 280 -25.15 -12.66 -17.38
C ALA A 280 -24.96 -11.81 -16.11
N ILE A 281 -25.60 -10.64 -16.03
CA ILE A 281 -25.57 -9.77 -14.86
C ILE A 281 -26.29 -10.43 -13.67
N PHE A 282 -27.47 -11.02 -13.89
CA PHE A 282 -28.20 -11.72 -12.83
C PHE A 282 -27.41 -12.92 -12.29
N ASN A 283 -26.76 -13.69 -13.16
CA ASN A 283 -25.91 -14.81 -12.74
C ASN A 283 -24.67 -14.33 -11.96
N ASN A 284 -24.04 -13.22 -12.37
CA ASN A 284 -22.91 -12.64 -11.64
C ASN A 284 -23.34 -12.13 -10.26
N GLN A 285 -24.50 -11.48 -10.18
CA GLN A 285 -25.04 -10.97 -8.93
C GLN A 285 -25.40 -12.10 -7.96
N ASN A 286 -25.90 -13.22 -8.48
CA ASN A 286 -26.19 -14.40 -7.66
C ASN A 286 -24.91 -15.09 -7.16
N GLN A 287 -23.84 -15.11 -7.98
CA GLN A 287 -22.52 -15.57 -7.54
C GLN A 287 -21.91 -14.68 -6.46
N VAL A 288 -22.03 -13.35 -6.58
CA VAL A 288 -21.56 -12.41 -5.57
C VAL A 288 -22.34 -12.58 -4.26
N GLN A 289 -23.66 -12.75 -4.32
CA GLN A 289 -24.45 -13.02 -3.10
C GLN A 289 -24.05 -14.34 -2.43
N THR A 290 -23.73 -15.37 -3.21
CA THR A 290 -23.26 -16.66 -2.68
C THR A 290 -21.89 -16.50 -2.01
N ALA A 291 -20.94 -15.80 -2.64
CA ALA A 291 -19.62 -15.53 -2.09
C ALA A 291 -19.67 -14.71 -0.79
N VAL A 292 -20.57 -13.72 -0.70
CA VAL A 292 -20.79 -12.94 0.53
C VAL A 292 -21.34 -13.83 1.65
N GLY A 293 -22.21 -14.80 1.32
CA GLY A 293 -22.69 -15.80 2.27
C GLY A 293 -21.56 -16.68 2.81
N GLU A 294 -20.66 -17.14 1.96
CA GLU A 294 -19.50 -17.96 2.34
C GLU A 294 -18.50 -17.18 3.21
N ILE A 295 -18.22 -15.92 2.87
CA ILE A 295 -17.37 -15.03 3.68
C ILE A 295 -17.97 -14.86 5.09
N ARG A 296 -19.28 -14.66 5.19
CA ARG A 296 -19.95 -14.54 6.49
C ARG A 296 -19.79 -15.82 7.32
N GLN A 297 -19.89 -16.99 6.69
CA GLN A 297 -19.71 -18.27 7.37
C GLN A 297 -18.26 -18.48 7.82
N PHE A 298 -17.28 -18.10 7.00
CA PHE A 298 -15.87 -18.15 7.35
C PHE A 298 -15.53 -17.24 8.54
N ILE A 299 -16.06 -16.01 8.57
CA ILE A 299 -15.87 -15.08 9.69
C ILE A 299 -16.44 -15.65 10.99
N LEU A 300 -17.60 -16.33 10.92
CA LEU A 300 -18.18 -17.00 12.09
C LEU A 300 -17.30 -18.15 12.59
N GLU A 301 -16.72 -18.94 11.68
CA GLU A 301 -15.80 -20.02 12.05
C GLU A 301 -14.50 -19.50 12.67
N VAL A 302 -13.92 -18.44 12.10
CA VAL A 302 -12.73 -17.77 12.65
C VAL A 302 -13.02 -17.23 14.05
N LYS A 303 -14.14 -16.55 14.25
CA LYS A 303 -14.56 -16.06 15.58
C LYS A 303 -14.65 -17.21 16.59
N GLN A 304 -15.27 -18.32 16.19
CA GLN A 304 -15.45 -19.48 17.06
C GLN A 304 -14.12 -20.16 17.44
N ARG A 305 -13.15 -20.22 16.51
CA ARG A 305 -11.79 -20.70 16.79
C ARG A 305 -11.03 -19.77 17.72
N VAL A 306 -11.15 -18.45 17.52
CA VAL A 306 -10.53 -17.43 18.39
C VAL A 306 -11.09 -17.50 19.81
N ASP A 307 -12.41 -17.61 19.97
CA ASP A 307 -13.07 -17.75 21.28
C ASP A 307 -12.64 -19.03 22.01
N THR A 308 -12.32 -20.10 21.27
CA THR A 308 -11.82 -21.36 21.83
C THR A 308 -10.37 -21.22 22.33
N VAL A 309 -9.52 -20.48 21.61
CA VAL A 309 -8.13 -20.18 22.03
C VAL A 309 -8.12 -19.30 23.27
N ILE A 310 -8.95 -18.26 23.30
CA ILE A 310 -9.07 -17.34 24.45
C ILE A 310 -9.57 -18.10 25.70
N ASN A 311 -10.59 -18.96 25.56
CA ASN A 311 -11.10 -19.75 26.69
C ASN A 311 -10.12 -20.80 27.20
N ASN A 312 -9.30 -21.39 26.33
CA ASN A 312 -8.24 -22.32 26.74
C ASN A 312 -7.09 -21.63 27.47
N GLN A 313 -6.76 -20.38 27.11
CA GLN A 313 -5.81 -19.55 27.87
C GLN A 313 -6.37 -19.10 29.23
N ALA A 314 -7.66 -18.81 29.33
CA ALA A 314 -8.30 -18.35 30.57
C ALA A 314 -8.39 -19.42 31.67
N ARG A 315 -8.28 -20.72 31.33
CA ARG A 315 -8.46 -21.83 32.29
C ARG A 315 -7.17 -22.35 32.96
N ALA A 316 -5.98 -21.86 32.60
CA ALA A 316 -4.72 -22.27 33.25
C ALA A 316 -3.66 -21.15 33.25
N PRO A 317 -3.59 -20.28 34.28
CA PRO A 317 -2.66 -19.13 34.29
C PRO A 317 -1.20 -19.47 34.67
N THR A 318 -0.86 -20.73 34.95
CA THR A 318 0.47 -21.11 35.50
C THR A 318 1.07 -22.42 34.97
N ALA A 319 0.61 -22.95 33.85
CA ALA A 319 1.32 -24.03 33.20
C ALA A 319 2.54 -23.47 32.44
N GLN A 320 3.74 -23.92 32.81
CA GLN A 320 4.96 -23.63 32.06
C GLN A 320 4.72 -23.88 30.56
N VAL A 321 5.16 -22.94 29.74
CA VAL A 321 5.19 -23.09 28.28
C VAL A 321 6.15 -24.23 27.97
N GLN A 322 5.62 -25.44 27.87
CA GLN A 322 6.27 -26.50 27.13
C GLN A 322 6.33 -26.02 25.68
N PRO A 323 7.49 -26.05 25.02
CA PRO A 323 7.58 -25.63 23.64
C PRO A 323 6.62 -26.49 22.85
N VAL A 324 5.59 -25.87 22.29
CA VAL A 324 4.70 -26.51 21.32
C VAL A 324 5.58 -26.73 20.09
N GLY A 325 6.26 -27.88 20.08
CA GLY A 325 6.86 -28.41 18.88
C GLY A 325 5.73 -28.52 17.86
N TYR A 326 5.77 -27.64 16.86
CA TYR A 326 5.01 -27.84 15.64
C TYR A 326 5.48 -29.18 15.08
N ASP A 327 4.62 -30.19 15.23
CA ASP A 327 4.87 -31.52 14.72
C ASP A 327 4.82 -31.42 13.19
N THR A 328 5.97 -31.18 12.56
CA THR A 328 6.13 -31.07 11.10
C THR A 328 5.55 -32.29 10.38
N GLN A 329 5.37 -33.40 11.08
CA GLN A 329 4.72 -34.61 10.61
C GLN A 329 3.21 -34.40 10.32
N SER A 330 2.51 -33.61 11.14
CA SER A 330 1.06 -33.38 10.98
C SER A 330 0.77 -32.40 9.84
N LEU A 331 1.59 -31.36 9.69
CA LEU A 331 1.51 -30.41 8.57
C LEU A 331 1.76 -31.12 7.23
N VAL A 332 2.71 -32.06 7.20
CA VAL A 332 3.00 -32.87 6.01
C VAL A 332 1.85 -33.85 5.72
N SER A 333 1.19 -34.40 6.74
CA SER A 333 -0.01 -35.24 6.51
C SER A 333 -1.20 -34.41 5.99
N GLU A 334 -1.40 -33.21 6.51
CA GLU A 334 -2.51 -32.33 6.11
C GLU A 334 -2.29 -31.75 4.71
N MET A 335 -1.04 -31.41 4.34
CA MET A 335 -0.67 -31.07 2.96
C MET A 335 -0.83 -32.25 2.00
N ARG A 336 -0.52 -33.48 2.44
CA ARG A 336 -0.68 -34.69 1.62
C ARG A 336 -2.16 -34.98 1.34
N ASP A 337 -3.01 -34.77 2.33
CA ASP A 337 -4.46 -34.95 2.19
C ASP A 337 -5.09 -33.83 1.36
N GLY A 338 -4.60 -32.59 1.47
CA GLY A 338 -4.95 -31.49 0.58
C GLY A 338 -4.53 -31.71 -0.88
N LEU A 339 -3.35 -32.31 -1.10
CA LEU A 339 -2.89 -32.70 -2.45
C LEU A 339 -3.71 -33.85 -3.04
N ASN A 340 -4.16 -34.79 -2.20
CA ASN A 340 -5.04 -35.87 -2.65
C ASN A 340 -6.44 -35.35 -2.97
N SER A 341 -6.97 -34.38 -2.23
CA SER A 341 -8.27 -33.76 -2.55
C SER A 341 -8.20 -32.91 -3.83
N LEU A 342 -7.09 -32.19 -4.05
CA LEU A 342 -6.83 -31.47 -5.30
C LEU A 342 -6.70 -32.41 -6.50
N LYS A 343 -6.06 -33.57 -6.33
CA LYS A 343 -5.96 -34.59 -7.40
C LYS A 343 -7.34 -35.14 -7.79
N VAL A 344 -8.23 -35.35 -6.84
CA VAL A 344 -9.61 -35.78 -7.09
C VAL A 344 -10.44 -34.67 -7.73
N GLY A 345 -10.28 -33.41 -7.28
CA GLY A 345 -10.92 -32.26 -7.91
C GLY A 345 -10.45 -32.02 -9.35
N MET A 346 -9.15 -32.21 -9.63
CA MET A 346 -8.57 -32.00 -10.95
C MET A 346 -8.93 -33.11 -11.94
N SER A 347 -9.18 -34.34 -11.47
CA SER A 347 -9.70 -35.42 -12.33
C SER A 347 -11.18 -35.23 -12.67
N GLN A 348 -11.98 -34.67 -11.74
CA GLN A 348 -13.34 -34.23 -12.02
C GLN A 348 -13.40 -33.09 -13.03
N VAL A 349 -12.51 -32.09 -12.92
CA VAL A 349 -12.42 -31.00 -13.91
C VAL A 349 -11.92 -31.51 -15.27
N ALA A 350 -10.96 -32.44 -15.31
CA ALA A 350 -10.47 -33.04 -16.56
C ALA A 350 -11.56 -33.83 -17.32
N SER A 351 -12.50 -34.45 -16.61
CA SER A 351 -13.62 -35.16 -17.24
C SER A 351 -14.73 -34.23 -17.76
N GLN A 352 -14.88 -33.02 -17.21
CA GLN A 352 -15.81 -32.01 -17.73
C GLN A 352 -15.26 -31.19 -18.91
N VAL A 353 -13.94 -31.07 -19.05
CA VAL A 353 -13.29 -30.36 -20.18
C VAL A 353 -13.20 -31.22 -21.45
N GLY A 354 -13.45 -32.54 -21.37
CA GLY A 354 -13.44 -33.47 -22.52
C GLY A 354 -14.64 -33.37 -23.48
N GLN A 355 -15.67 -32.58 -23.16
CA GLN A 355 -16.84 -32.39 -24.02
C GLN A 355 -17.21 -30.91 -24.13
N ARG A 356 -16.41 -30.12 -24.86
CA ARG A 356 -16.87 -28.94 -25.63
C ARG A 356 -15.70 -28.27 -26.36
N GLY A 357 -15.79 -28.22 -27.68
CA GLY A 357 -15.29 -27.12 -28.51
C GLY A 357 -13.78 -27.10 -28.80
N SER A 358 -13.46 -27.31 -30.07
CA SER A 358 -12.13 -27.09 -30.66
C SER A 358 -11.63 -25.66 -30.44
N CYS A 359 -10.50 -25.50 -29.75
CA CYS A 359 -9.68 -24.29 -29.81
C CYS A 359 -8.45 -24.53 -30.71
N PRO A 360 -7.96 -23.51 -31.43
CA PRO A 360 -6.88 -23.67 -32.39
C PRO A 360 -5.56 -23.98 -31.68
N THR A 361 -4.81 -24.94 -32.22
CA THR A 361 -3.52 -25.40 -31.71
C THR A 361 -2.46 -24.33 -31.91
N VAL A 362 -2.18 -23.56 -30.86
CA VAL A 362 -0.90 -22.85 -30.72
C VAL A 362 0.12 -23.89 -30.23
N SER A 363 1.26 -24.01 -30.91
CA SER A 363 2.36 -24.89 -30.48
C SER A 363 2.95 -24.40 -29.16
N CYS A 364 2.33 -24.80 -28.05
CA CYS A 364 2.88 -24.62 -26.72
C CYS A 364 4.13 -25.48 -26.59
N VAL A 365 5.23 -24.88 -26.13
CA VAL A 365 6.45 -25.61 -25.74
C VAL A 365 6.05 -26.69 -24.74
N SER A 366 6.39 -27.95 -25.06
CA SER A 366 6.04 -29.10 -24.23
C SER A 366 6.63 -28.95 -22.84
N VAL A 367 5.90 -29.36 -21.81
CA VAL A 367 6.39 -29.43 -20.42
C VAL A 367 7.71 -30.21 -20.34
N THR A 368 7.90 -31.21 -21.20
CA THR A 368 9.17 -31.94 -21.31
C THR A 368 10.34 -31.07 -21.77
N SER A 369 10.11 -30.13 -22.68
CA SER A 369 11.13 -29.19 -23.15
C SER A 369 11.55 -28.23 -22.04
N VAL A 370 10.59 -27.74 -21.22
CA VAL A 370 10.88 -26.88 -20.07
C VAL A 370 11.71 -27.63 -19.02
N LEU A 371 11.34 -28.88 -18.71
CA LEU A 371 12.08 -29.69 -17.74
C LEU A 371 13.51 -29.99 -18.20
N ILE A 372 13.74 -30.21 -19.50
CA ILE A 372 15.08 -30.40 -20.06
C ILE A 372 15.91 -29.12 -19.91
N ILE A 373 15.34 -27.95 -20.21
CA ILE A 373 16.05 -26.67 -20.07
C ILE A 373 16.44 -26.42 -18.60
N VAL A 374 15.52 -26.66 -17.66
CA VAL A 374 15.79 -26.52 -16.22
C VAL A 374 16.89 -27.48 -15.77
N ALA A 375 16.87 -28.73 -16.23
CA ALA A 375 17.92 -29.71 -15.88
C ALA A 375 19.30 -29.29 -16.43
N VAL A 376 19.37 -28.81 -17.66
CA VAL A 376 20.61 -28.30 -18.26
C VAL A 376 21.12 -27.07 -17.49
N GLN A 377 20.22 -26.16 -17.11
CA GLN A 377 20.59 -24.95 -16.38
C GLN A 377 21.13 -25.26 -14.97
N LEU A 378 20.54 -26.25 -14.28
CA LEU A 378 21.07 -26.74 -13.00
C LEU A 378 22.46 -27.38 -13.15
N LEU A 379 22.71 -28.14 -14.21
CA LEU A 379 24.02 -28.74 -14.47
C LEU A 379 25.10 -27.68 -14.76
N VAL A 380 24.76 -26.61 -15.49
CA VAL A 380 25.68 -25.50 -15.75
C VAL A 380 26.03 -24.76 -14.46
N ILE A 381 25.04 -24.49 -13.61
CA ILE A 381 25.26 -23.83 -12.30
C ILE A 381 26.13 -24.70 -11.40
N LEU A 382 25.87 -26.01 -11.35
CA LEU A 382 26.65 -26.94 -10.54
C LEU A 382 28.10 -27.05 -11.05
N GLY A 383 28.29 -27.11 -12.38
CA GLY A 383 29.62 -27.08 -13.00
C GLY A 383 30.38 -25.79 -12.73
N TYR A 384 29.70 -24.64 -12.77
CA TYR A 384 30.30 -23.35 -12.44
C TYR A 384 30.72 -23.26 -10.96
N ASN A 385 29.89 -23.74 -10.04
CA ASN A 385 30.22 -23.76 -8.61
C ASN A 385 31.41 -24.68 -8.32
N ILE A 386 31.46 -25.88 -8.92
CA ILE A 386 32.61 -26.78 -8.79
C ILE A 386 33.88 -26.13 -9.35
N TYR A 387 33.79 -25.47 -10.51
CA TYR A 387 34.92 -24.77 -11.11
C TYR A 387 35.43 -23.62 -10.21
N ARG A 388 34.51 -22.83 -9.65
CA ARG A 388 34.82 -21.74 -8.73
C ARG A 388 35.50 -22.25 -7.46
N ASP A 389 34.93 -23.26 -6.82
CA ASP A 389 35.45 -23.84 -5.58
C ASP A 389 36.83 -24.47 -5.82
N ASN A 390 37.05 -25.10 -6.98
CA ASN A 390 38.35 -25.64 -7.33
C ASN A 390 39.39 -24.51 -7.50
N LYS A 391 39.02 -23.39 -8.14
CA LYS A 391 39.90 -22.21 -8.29
C LYS A 391 40.24 -21.57 -6.93
N GLU A 392 39.28 -21.48 -6.01
CA GLU A 392 39.53 -20.98 -4.64
C GLU A 392 40.46 -21.91 -3.86
N SER A 393 40.34 -23.22 -4.03
CA SER A 393 41.25 -24.19 -3.39
C SER A 393 42.69 -24.12 -3.92
N HIS A 394 42.87 -23.75 -5.20
CA HIS A 394 44.18 -23.50 -5.79
C HIS A 394 44.80 -22.17 -5.33
N ALA A 395 43.97 -21.14 -5.08
CA ALA A 395 44.43 -19.84 -4.56
C ALA A 395 44.93 -19.93 -3.11
N LYS A 396 44.37 -20.84 -2.30
CA LYS A 396 44.79 -21.07 -0.89
C LYS A 396 46.10 -21.85 -0.73
N LYS A 397 46.71 -22.38 -1.80
CA LYS A 397 48.01 -23.07 -1.74
C LYS A 397 49.23 -22.16 -1.95
N PHE A 398 49.03 -20.85 -2.13
CA PHE A 398 50.09 -19.86 -2.36
C PHE A 398 50.20 -18.79 -1.26
N TYR A 399 49.63 -19.03 -0.08
CA TYR A 399 49.89 -18.24 1.13
C TYR A 399 50.48 -19.11 2.23
#